data_AF-A0A6M1R4M7-F1
#
_entry.id   AF-A0A6M1R4M7-F1
#
_cell.length_a   1.000
_cell.length_b   1.000
_cell.length_c   1.000
_cell.angle_alpha   90.00
_cell.angle_beta   90.00
_cell.angle_gamma   90.00
#
_symmetry.space_group_name_H-M   'P 1'
#
loop_
_entity.id
_entity.type
_entity.pdbx_description
1 polymer ?
#
loop_
_entity_poly.entity_id
_entity_poly.type
_entity_poly.pdbx_seq_one_letter_code
_entity_poly.pdbx_strand_id
1 'polypeptide(L)'
;MATIPDLAAVKTYLGTDHSWSDSEIEDTLNAQVGDQAKKCTVPTDAEDPTWMPDALAQALLRRTHVALSLKALPLAVQVTLSDVNAAQVRVGSPSKDPLVYDLERPYRKLVLG
;
A
#
# COMPACT_ATOMS: atom_id res chain seq x y z
N MET A 1 -2.67 -6.00 17.75
CA MET A 1 -1.26 -5.56 17.79
C MET A 1 -0.57 -6.29 16.67
N ALA A 2 -0.37 -5.57 15.58
CA ALA A 2 0.21 -6.07 14.34
C ALA A 2 1.71 -5.75 14.28
N THR A 3 2.40 -6.50 13.44
CA THR A 3 3.77 -6.23 13.02
C THR A 3 3.77 -5.74 11.58
N ILE A 4 4.92 -5.27 11.07
CA ILE A 4 5.14 -5.06 9.65
C ILE A 4 4.70 -6.33 8.90
N PRO A 5 3.74 -6.26 7.97
CA PRO A 5 3.32 -7.42 7.19
C PRO A 5 4.51 -8.01 6.45
N ASP A 6 4.68 -9.32 6.55
CA ASP A 6 5.65 -10.08 5.78
C ASP A 6 5.01 -10.66 4.51
N LEU A 7 5.79 -11.41 3.72
CA LEU A 7 5.30 -12.07 2.51
C LEU A 7 4.10 -12.99 2.78
N ALA A 8 4.09 -13.72 3.90
CA ALA A 8 3.01 -14.64 4.25
C ALA A 8 1.71 -13.89 4.57
N ALA A 9 1.79 -12.77 5.27
CA ALA A 9 0.65 -11.90 5.55
C ALA A 9 0.06 -11.31 4.27
N VAL A 10 0.91 -10.88 3.32
CA VAL A 10 0.45 -10.38 2.02
C VAL A 10 -0.22 -11.48 1.21
N LYS A 11 0.37 -12.68 1.11
CA LYS A 11 -0.24 -13.82 0.41
C LYS A 11 -1.60 -14.20 1.02
N THR A 12 -1.68 -14.20 2.36
CA THR A 12 -2.96 -14.43 3.06
C THR A 12 -4.00 -13.38 2.70
N TYR A 13 -3.60 -12.10 2.60
CA TYR A 13 -4.48 -11.01 2.21
C TYR A 13 -4.93 -11.08 0.74
N LEU A 14 -4.05 -11.49 -0.16
CA LEU A 14 -4.35 -11.65 -1.60
C LEU A 14 -5.25 -12.86 -1.88
N GLY A 15 -5.24 -13.87 -1.01
CA GLY A 15 -5.93 -15.14 -1.22
C GLY A 15 -5.16 -16.07 -2.15
N THR A 16 -5.80 -17.14 -2.63
CA THR A 16 -5.17 -18.14 -3.50
C THR A 16 -5.16 -17.76 -4.99
N ASP A 17 -5.96 -16.77 -5.37
CA ASP A 17 -6.31 -16.50 -6.76
C ASP A 17 -5.48 -15.35 -7.35
N HIS A 18 -4.16 -15.45 -7.25
CA HIS A 18 -3.24 -14.46 -7.84
C HIS A 18 -2.12 -15.11 -8.66
N SER A 19 -1.66 -14.41 -9.70
CA SER A 19 -0.60 -14.88 -10.60
C SER A 19 0.78 -14.32 -10.29
N TRP A 20 0.91 -13.42 -9.31
CA TRP A 20 2.19 -12.80 -8.94
C TRP A 20 3.09 -13.80 -8.21
N SER A 21 4.37 -13.79 -8.59
CA SER A 21 5.42 -14.55 -7.91
C SER A 21 5.74 -13.99 -6.53
N ASP A 22 6.30 -14.83 -5.66
CA ASP A 22 6.73 -14.43 -4.31
C ASP A 22 7.71 -13.25 -4.35
N SER A 23 8.65 -13.24 -5.31
CA SER A 23 9.58 -12.13 -5.51
C SER A 23 8.89 -10.83 -5.92
N GLU A 24 7.89 -10.89 -6.79
CA GLU A 24 7.14 -9.69 -7.21
C GLU A 24 6.33 -9.11 -6.05
N ILE A 25 5.77 -9.97 -5.20
CA ILE A 25 5.03 -9.57 -4.00
C ILE A 25 5.99 -8.90 -3.01
N GLU A 26 7.13 -9.53 -2.73
CA GLU A 26 8.14 -9.03 -1.79
C GLU A 26 8.73 -7.69 -2.24
N ASP A 27 9.14 -7.57 -3.51
CA ASP A 27 9.63 -6.31 -4.08
C ASP A 27 8.59 -5.20 -3.99
N THR A 28 7.32 -5.53 -4.25
CA THR A 28 6.23 -4.55 -4.19
C THR A 28 5.94 -4.14 -2.76
N LEU A 29 5.94 -5.07 -1.82
CA LEU A 29 5.77 -4.81 -0.39
C LEU A 29 6.90 -3.89 0.12
N ASN A 30 8.15 -4.21 -0.17
CA ASN A 30 9.32 -3.39 0.20
C ASN A 30 9.21 -1.95 -0.32
N ALA A 31 8.77 -1.79 -1.58
CA ALA A 31 8.53 -0.47 -2.16
C ALA A 31 7.42 0.29 -1.42
N GLN A 32 6.33 -0.39 -1.03
CA GLN A 32 5.23 0.24 -0.29
C GLN A 32 5.61 0.60 1.16
N VAL A 33 6.41 -0.23 1.83
CA VAL A 33 6.98 0.09 3.16
C VAL A 33 7.79 1.38 3.08
N GLY A 34 8.67 1.50 2.08
CA GLY A 34 9.46 2.71 1.86
C GLY A 34 8.61 3.96 1.58
N ASP A 35 7.50 3.84 0.85
CA ASP A 35 6.61 4.97 0.59
C ASP A 35 5.74 5.35 1.80
N GLN A 36 5.26 4.36 2.56
CA GLN A 36 4.52 4.62 3.79
C GLN A 36 5.41 5.32 4.83
N ALA A 37 6.67 4.90 4.99
CA ALA A 37 7.61 5.54 5.90
C ALA A 37 7.91 7.01 5.54
N LYS A 38 7.85 7.38 4.26
CA LYS A 38 7.99 8.79 3.82
C LYS A 38 6.79 9.64 4.24
N LYS A 39 5.58 9.07 4.24
CA LYS A 39 4.31 9.78 4.45
C LYS A 39 3.82 9.73 5.88
N CYS A 40 4.11 8.66 6.60
CA CYS A 40 3.62 8.40 7.94
C CYS A 40 4.77 8.36 8.93
N THR A 41 4.52 8.86 10.13
CA THR A 41 5.33 8.55 11.30
C THR A 41 4.86 7.21 11.82
N VAL A 42 5.64 6.17 11.56
CA VAL A 42 5.42 4.84 12.14
C VAL A 42 5.93 4.91 13.58
N PRO A 43 5.06 4.82 14.60
CA PRO A 43 5.56 4.70 15.96
C PRO A 43 6.28 3.34 16.05
N THR A 44 7.54 3.36 16.49
CA THR A 44 8.33 2.15 16.70
C THR A 44 8.31 1.81 18.18
N ASP A 45 8.11 0.55 18.53
CA ASP A 45 8.36 0.07 19.88
C ASP A 45 9.88 -0.09 20.08
N ALA A 46 10.38 0.28 21.25
CA ALA A 46 11.79 0.11 21.59
C ALA A 46 12.16 -1.37 21.80
N GLU A 47 11.19 -2.21 22.16
CA GLU A 47 11.38 -3.64 22.38
C GLU A 47 11.16 -4.47 21.11
N ASP A 48 10.35 -3.98 20.16
CA ASP A 48 10.06 -4.66 18.89
C ASP A 48 10.14 -3.66 17.71
N PRO A 49 11.24 -3.68 16.93
CA PRO A 49 11.40 -2.80 15.77
C PRO A 49 10.44 -3.14 14.62
N THR A 50 9.78 -4.30 14.68
CA THR A 50 8.78 -4.73 13.69
C THR A 50 7.36 -4.35 14.09
N TRP A 51 7.16 -3.82 15.29
CA TRP A 51 5.84 -3.42 15.76
C TRP A 51 5.27 -2.25 14.95
N MET A 52 3.96 -2.30 14.64
CA MET A 52 3.23 -1.17 14.11
C MET A 52 1.74 -1.17 14.47
N PRO A 53 1.05 -0.03 14.40
CA PRO A 53 -0.40 0.02 14.51
C PRO A 53 -1.12 -0.83 13.43
N ASP A 54 -2.17 -1.54 13.84
CA ASP A 54 -2.99 -2.40 12.96
C ASP A 54 -3.51 -1.64 11.72
N ALA A 55 -3.82 -0.34 11.87
CA ALA A 55 -4.25 0.52 10.77
C ALA A 55 -3.15 0.70 9.70
N LEU A 56 -1.89 0.87 10.10
CA LEU A 56 -0.75 1.00 9.18
C LEU A 56 -0.44 -0.33 8.50
N ALA A 57 -0.58 -1.46 9.21
CA ALA A 57 -0.44 -2.79 8.64
C ALA A 57 -1.50 -3.06 7.56
N GLN A 58 -2.77 -2.76 7.84
CA GLN A 58 -3.84 -2.88 6.84
C GLN A 58 -3.63 -1.93 5.64
N ALA A 59 -3.16 -0.71 5.88
CA ALA A 59 -2.82 0.21 4.81
C ALA A 59 -1.71 -0.38 3.91
N LEU A 60 -0.66 -1.00 4.47
CA LEU A 60 0.40 -1.65 3.68
C LEU A 60 -0.11 -2.80 2.82
N LEU A 61 -0.93 -3.69 3.39
CA LEU A 61 -1.54 -4.80 2.65
C LEU A 61 -2.34 -4.28 1.44
N ARG A 62 -3.17 -3.26 1.69
CA ARG A 62 -4.01 -2.66 0.66
C ARG A 62 -3.21 -1.97 -0.44
N ARG A 63 -2.19 -1.19 -0.06
CA ARG A 63 -1.27 -0.54 -1.00
C ARG A 63 -0.54 -1.55 -1.88
N THR A 64 -0.07 -2.64 -1.28
CA THR A 64 0.65 -3.70 -1.98
C THR A 64 -0.25 -4.39 -3.00
N HIS A 65 -1.48 -4.74 -2.59
CA HIS A 65 -2.48 -5.29 -3.51
C HIS A 65 -2.76 -4.33 -4.68
N VAL A 66 -3.09 -3.06 -4.41
CA VAL A 66 -3.37 -2.08 -5.48
C VAL A 66 -2.17 -1.92 -6.42
N ALA A 67 -0.94 -1.85 -5.90
CA ALA A 67 0.26 -1.73 -6.72
C ALA A 67 0.47 -2.96 -7.63
N LEU A 68 0.23 -4.16 -7.12
CA LEU A 68 0.29 -5.40 -7.90
C LEU A 68 -0.80 -5.45 -8.98
N SER A 69 -2.03 -5.08 -8.64
CA SER A 69 -3.14 -5.00 -9.60
C SER A 69 -2.85 -4.03 -10.75
N LEU A 70 -2.22 -2.88 -10.46
CA LEU A 70 -1.86 -1.91 -11.49
C LEU A 70 -0.76 -2.42 -12.41
N LYS A 71 0.23 -3.17 -11.88
CA LYS A 71 1.27 -3.82 -12.69
C LYS A 71 0.68 -4.82 -13.69
N ALA A 72 -0.46 -5.46 -13.35
CA ALA A 72 -1.14 -6.39 -14.24
C ALA A 72 -1.88 -5.72 -15.41
N LEU A 73 -2.09 -4.39 -15.38
CA LEU A 73 -2.77 -3.66 -16.44
C LEU A 73 -1.81 -3.30 -17.59
N PRO A 74 -2.20 -3.51 -18.86
CA PRO A 74 -1.44 -2.98 -20.00
C PRO A 74 -1.31 -1.45 -19.90
N LEU A 75 -0.13 -0.91 -20.22
CA LEU A 75 0.13 0.55 -20.14
C LEU A 75 -0.91 1.41 -20.90
N ALA A 76 -1.43 0.92 -22.02
CA ALA A 76 -2.48 1.62 -22.80
C ALA A 76 -3.82 1.77 -22.03
N VAL A 77 -4.13 0.82 -21.14
CA VAL A 77 -5.33 0.87 -20.27
C VAL A 77 -5.11 1.87 -19.12
N GLN A 78 -3.86 2.03 -18.66
CA GLN A 78 -3.51 3.00 -17.62
C GLN A 78 -3.65 4.46 -18.13
N VAL A 79 -3.30 4.72 -19.40
CA VAL A 79 -3.47 6.05 -20.03
C VAL A 79 -4.94 6.41 -20.20
N THR A 80 -5.76 5.50 -20.71
CA THR A 80 -7.20 5.75 -20.94
C THR A 80 -7.98 5.95 -19.65
N LEU A 81 -7.69 5.20 -18.58
CA LEU A 81 -8.29 5.45 -17.26
C LEU A 81 -7.86 6.78 -16.65
N SER A 82 -6.64 7.24 -16.95
CA SER A 82 -6.13 8.53 -16.48
C SER A 82 -6.79 9.72 -17.19
N ASP A 83 -7.09 9.57 -18.48
CA ASP A 83 -7.72 10.61 -19.31
C ASP A 83 -9.24 10.70 -19.12
N VAL A 84 -9.93 9.58 -18.85
CA VAL A 84 -11.40 9.56 -18.67
C VAL A 84 -11.83 9.97 -17.25
N ASN A 85 -10.97 9.83 -16.23
CA ASN A 85 -11.28 10.11 -14.82
C ASN A 85 -10.76 11.44 -14.27
N ALA A 86 -10.58 12.47 -15.11
CA ALA A 86 -10.19 13.80 -14.61
C ALA A 86 -11.21 14.43 -13.62
N ALA A 87 -12.43 13.89 -13.51
CA ALA A 87 -13.50 14.47 -12.68
C ALA A 87 -14.02 13.59 -11.52
N GLN A 88 -13.65 12.31 -11.38
CA GLN A 88 -14.12 11.49 -10.25
C GLN A 88 -12.97 10.64 -9.74
N VAL A 89 -12.49 10.97 -8.53
CA VAL A 89 -11.54 10.26 -7.65
C VAL A 89 -10.57 9.33 -8.39
N ARG A 90 -9.27 9.64 -8.42
CA ARG A 90 -8.22 8.77 -9.00
C ARG A 90 -8.14 7.40 -8.28
N VAL A 91 -9.10 6.52 -8.55
CA VAL A 91 -9.18 5.12 -8.14
C VAL A 91 -8.15 4.37 -8.98
N GLY A 92 -6.94 4.22 -8.47
CA GLY A 92 -5.85 3.59 -9.22
C GLY A 92 -4.47 4.16 -8.95
N SER A 93 -4.32 5.14 -8.06
CA SER A 93 -3.00 5.39 -7.47
C SER A 93 -2.96 4.75 -6.08
N PRO A 94 -1.97 3.88 -5.76
CA PRO A 94 -1.82 3.31 -4.41
C PRO A 94 -1.74 4.40 -3.32
N SER A 95 -1.31 5.61 -3.72
CA SER A 95 -1.20 6.79 -2.84
C SER A 95 -2.48 7.60 -2.67
N LYS A 96 -3.53 7.33 -3.46
CA LYS A 96 -4.80 8.09 -3.48
C LYS A 96 -6.03 7.21 -3.24
N ASP A 97 -5.84 5.96 -2.81
CA ASP A 97 -6.94 5.14 -2.30
C ASP A 97 -7.50 5.81 -1.03
N PRO A 98 -8.79 6.21 -1.01
CA PRO A 98 -9.40 6.89 0.14
C PRO A 98 -9.30 6.08 1.43
N LEU A 99 -9.38 4.75 1.35
CA LEU A 99 -9.33 3.89 2.53
C LEU A 99 -7.91 3.74 3.06
N VAL A 100 -6.90 3.73 2.18
CA VAL A 100 -5.50 3.86 2.60
C VAL A 100 -5.28 5.22 3.27
N TYR A 101 -5.84 6.30 2.71
CA TYR A 101 -5.74 7.63 3.29
C TYR A 101 -6.34 7.69 4.68
N ASP A 102 -7.55 7.15 4.88
CA ASP A 102 -8.22 7.16 6.19
C ASP A 102 -7.47 6.35 7.25
N LEU A 103 -6.89 5.20 6.87
CA LEU A 103 -6.06 4.37 7.74
C LEU A 103 -4.73 5.06 8.10
N GLU A 104 -4.11 5.74 7.14
CA GLU A 104 -2.85 6.48 7.34
C GLU A 104 -3.05 7.83 8.05
N ARG A 105 -4.25 8.42 7.97
CA ARG A 105 -4.54 9.79 8.39
C ARG A 105 -4.05 10.13 9.81
N PRO A 106 -4.23 9.29 10.85
CA PRO A 106 -3.75 9.58 12.20
C PRO A 106 -2.23 9.66 12.32
N TYR A 107 -1.51 9.04 11.38
CA TYR A 107 -0.06 8.87 11.42
C TYR A 107 0.67 9.72 10.38
N ARG A 108 -0.05 10.43 9.51
CA ARG A 108 0.56 11.21 8.44
C ARG A 108 1.39 12.37 8.98
N LYS A 109 2.59 12.52 8.40
CA LYS A 109 3.47 13.66 8.65
C LYS A 109 2.82 14.91 8.07
N LEU A 110 2.77 15.97 8.88
CA LEU A 110 2.38 17.30 8.42
C LEU A 110 3.44 17.80 7.45
N VAL A 111 3.04 17.98 6.19
CA VAL A 111 3.86 18.70 5.20
C VAL A 111 3.57 20.18 5.39
N LEU A 112 4.44 20.86 6.12
CA LEU A 112 4.47 22.32 6.13
C LEU A 112 5.17 22.76 4.85
N GLY A 113 4.38 23.29 3.91
CA GLY A 113 4.86 23.97 2.71
C GLY A 113 5.02 25.45 2.95
#